data_AF-A0A4U5PF22-F1
#
_entry.id   AF-A0A4U5PF22-F1
#
_cell.length_a   1.000
_cell.length_b   1.000
_cell.length_c   1.000
_cell.angle_alpha   90.00
_cell.angle_beta   90.00
_cell.angle_gamma   90.00
#
_symmetry.space_group_name_H-M   'P 1'
#
loop_
_entity.id
_entity.type
_entity.pdbx_description
1 polymer ?
#
loop_
_entity_poly.entity_id
_entity_poly.type
_entity_poly.pdbx_seq_one_letter_code
_entity_poly.pdbx_strand_id
1 'polypeptide(L)'
;MTPHPSTPSVSSTSDTADALIYSHIKRTNPKALLDIFPREKCRDLERNDHNVNPDLLKTMWKTYRSLNKVIPKPQQEENVDAGSWKADVMHERFCGLKDRKKSINLAIFHHFRSKMDFKALGELFDVATRKEFEKLMEKIDVPRIERMVAFRRLELMKPKKRDFVMIFKCRLCKKELKGLGQPFLEHVGTHEDIASYCFFQGCDKHFKSYHCLATHIIKKHDLRASELNSTQYHQLQTAKLEYYNKSSTFMDRYFPPESFNKNARNVVKPASASSLDVGTLLTTWDGRISALLKAAKWFFRILWMCQLILRTSTNVK
;
A
#
# COMPACT_ATOMS: atom_id res chain seq x y z
N MET A 1 -44.34 -20.83 3.75
CA MET A 1 -43.18 -19.95 3.46
C MET A 1 -42.03 -20.40 4.33
N THR A 2 -41.12 -21.18 3.78
CA THR A 2 -39.90 -21.61 4.46
C THR A 2 -38.87 -20.48 4.47
N PRO A 3 -38.17 -20.20 5.59
CA PRO A 3 -37.15 -19.17 5.61
C PRO A 3 -35.95 -19.65 4.78
N HIS A 4 -35.54 -18.85 3.80
CA HIS A 4 -34.28 -19.08 3.11
C HIS A 4 -33.12 -18.98 4.11
N PRO A 5 -32.13 -19.90 4.07
CA PRO A 5 -30.94 -19.79 4.89
C PRO A 5 -30.18 -18.55 4.48
N SER A 6 -30.06 -17.61 5.41
CA SER A 6 -29.22 -16.43 5.31
C SER A 6 -27.81 -16.88 4.91
N THR A 7 -27.37 -16.48 3.73
CA THR A 7 -25.98 -16.58 3.28
C THR A 7 -25.07 -16.08 4.42
N PRO A 8 -23.96 -16.79 4.75
CA PRO A 8 -23.07 -16.34 5.80
C PRO A 8 -22.55 -14.96 5.42
N SER A 9 -23.02 -13.95 6.15
CA SER A 9 -22.55 -12.58 6.10
C SER A 9 -21.02 -12.62 6.08
N VAL A 10 -20.43 -12.11 4.99
CA VAL A 10 -18.98 -12.00 4.89
C VAL A 10 -18.54 -11.06 6.00
N SER A 11 -17.93 -11.61 7.05
CA SER A 11 -17.39 -10.85 8.19
C SER A 11 -16.63 -9.62 7.69
N SER A 12 -17.09 -8.45 8.10
CA SER A 12 -16.49 -7.19 7.68
C SER A 12 -15.06 -7.09 8.25
N THR A 13 -14.22 -6.22 7.68
CA THR A 13 -12.89 -5.93 8.24
C THR A 13 -13.00 -5.44 9.69
N SER A 14 -14.08 -4.73 10.01
CA SER A 14 -14.38 -4.24 11.36
C SER A 14 -14.69 -5.40 12.31
N ASP A 15 -15.52 -6.37 11.91
CA ASP A 15 -15.87 -7.50 12.77
C ASP A 15 -14.63 -8.36 13.08
N THR A 16 -13.75 -8.52 12.09
CA THR A 16 -12.46 -9.19 12.30
C THR A 16 -11.57 -8.40 13.26
N ALA A 17 -11.53 -7.07 13.17
CA ALA A 17 -10.75 -6.24 14.08
C ALA A 17 -11.28 -6.33 15.53
N ASP A 18 -12.60 -6.24 15.71
CA ASP A 18 -13.24 -6.37 17.02
C ASP A 18 -13.00 -7.76 17.64
N ALA A 19 -13.11 -8.84 16.86
CA ALA A 19 -12.83 -10.19 17.34
C ALA A 19 -11.36 -10.39 17.76
N LEU A 20 -10.43 -9.71 17.08
CA LEU A 20 -9.01 -9.75 17.44
C LEU A 20 -8.71 -9.02 18.75
N ILE A 21 -9.33 -7.85 18.93
CA ILE A 21 -9.21 -7.06 20.16
C ILE A 21 -9.81 -7.85 21.32
N TYR A 22 -11.00 -8.45 21.11
CA TYR A 22 -11.65 -9.32 22.08
C TYR A 22 -10.75 -10.49 22.50
N SER A 23 -10.25 -11.28 21.55
CA SER A 23 -9.36 -12.41 21.83
C SER A 23 -8.05 -11.98 22.52
N HIS A 24 -7.57 -10.76 22.26
CA HIS A 24 -6.43 -10.19 22.97
C HIS A 24 -6.76 -9.90 24.44
N ILE A 25 -7.82 -9.14 24.69
CA ILE A 25 -8.23 -8.73 26.03
C ILE A 25 -8.62 -9.94 26.88
N LYS A 26 -9.32 -10.92 26.30
CA LYS A 26 -9.69 -12.17 26.97
C LYS A 26 -8.51 -12.90 27.61
N ARG A 27 -7.31 -12.78 27.03
CA ARG A 27 -6.09 -13.42 27.55
C ARG A 27 -5.30 -12.54 28.49
N THR A 28 -5.31 -11.23 28.29
CA THR A 28 -4.47 -10.29 29.05
C THR A 28 -5.19 -9.70 30.25
N ASN A 29 -6.49 -9.45 30.12
CA ASN A 29 -7.36 -8.91 31.17
C ASN A 29 -8.82 -9.37 30.97
N PRO A 30 -9.14 -10.65 31.26
CA PRO A 30 -10.49 -11.19 31.05
C PRO A 30 -11.58 -10.49 31.87
N LYS A 31 -11.23 -9.93 33.04
CA LYS A 31 -12.18 -9.24 33.92
C LYS A 31 -12.77 -7.99 33.27
N ALA A 32 -11.99 -7.30 32.45
CA ALA A 32 -12.41 -6.08 31.75
C ALA A 32 -13.34 -6.34 30.55
N LEU A 33 -13.54 -7.60 30.12
CA LEU A 33 -14.31 -7.90 28.91
C LEU A 33 -15.75 -7.41 28.96
N LEU A 34 -16.44 -7.64 30.08
CA LEU A 34 -17.85 -7.24 30.24
C LEU A 34 -18.01 -5.73 30.41
N ASP A 35 -16.93 -5.03 30.75
CA ASP A 35 -16.91 -3.58 30.85
C ASP A 35 -16.67 -2.89 29.51
N ILE A 36 -15.97 -3.58 28.60
CA ILE A 36 -15.57 -3.07 27.28
C ILE A 36 -16.56 -3.49 26.19
N PHE A 37 -17.06 -4.73 26.25
CA PHE A 37 -17.99 -5.27 25.27
C PHE A 37 -19.35 -5.56 25.92
N PRO A 38 -20.47 -5.10 25.32
CA PRO A 38 -21.80 -5.49 25.78
C PRO A 38 -21.96 -7.01 25.78
N ARG A 39 -22.71 -7.55 26.74
CA ARG A 39 -22.91 -9.02 26.88
C ARG A 39 -23.32 -9.70 25.58
N GLU A 40 -24.19 -9.06 24.79
CA GLU A 40 -24.65 -9.60 23.52
C GLU A 40 -23.50 -9.75 22.51
N LYS A 41 -22.68 -8.69 22.41
CA LYS A 41 -21.49 -8.68 21.56
C LYS A 41 -20.44 -9.69 22.04
N CYS A 42 -20.28 -9.89 23.34
CA CYS A 42 -19.42 -10.97 23.87
C CYS A 42 -19.90 -12.34 23.39
N ARG A 43 -21.21 -12.64 23.47
CA ARG A 43 -21.76 -13.92 22.98
C ARG A 43 -21.50 -14.14 21.50
N ASP A 44 -21.66 -13.09 20.68
CA ASP A 44 -21.41 -13.17 19.24
C ASP A 44 -19.93 -13.38 18.92
N LEU A 45 -19.04 -12.70 19.66
CA LEU A 45 -17.59 -12.85 19.51
C LEU A 45 -17.12 -14.21 20.01
N GLU A 46 -17.69 -14.74 21.10
CA GLU A 46 -17.38 -16.07 21.65
C GLU A 46 -17.78 -17.19 20.70
N ARG A 47 -18.97 -17.10 20.09
CA ARG A 47 -19.40 -18.06 19.06
C ARG A 47 -18.41 -18.16 17.90
N ASN A 48 -17.68 -17.08 17.62
CA ASN A 48 -16.71 -16.97 16.54
C ASN A 48 -15.23 -17.04 17.01
N ASP A 49 -14.97 -17.15 18.32
CA ASP A 49 -13.63 -17.03 18.93
C ASP A 49 -12.71 -18.17 18.46
N HIS A 50 -13.26 -19.37 18.27
CA HIS A 50 -12.53 -20.53 17.73
C HIS A 50 -11.93 -20.28 16.34
N ASN A 51 -12.47 -19.33 15.59
CA ASN A 51 -12.01 -19.01 14.24
C ASN A 51 -10.87 -17.98 14.23
N VAL A 52 -10.51 -17.41 15.38
CA VAL A 52 -9.52 -16.33 15.48
C VAL A 52 -8.29 -16.82 16.24
N ASN A 53 -7.18 -17.00 15.53
CA ASN A 53 -5.92 -17.39 16.15
C ASN A 53 -5.49 -16.31 17.19
N PRO A 54 -5.18 -16.69 18.44
CA PRO A 54 -4.75 -15.74 19.48
C PRO A 54 -3.51 -14.90 19.13
N ASP A 55 -2.64 -15.41 18.28
CA ASP A 55 -1.42 -14.73 17.82
C ASP A 55 -1.64 -13.95 16.52
N LEU A 56 -2.86 -13.92 15.97
CA LEU A 56 -3.14 -13.27 14.69
C LEU A 56 -2.73 -11.79 14.70
N LEU A 57 -3.06 -11.05 15.76
CA LEU A 57 -2.69 -9.63 15.88
C LEU A 57 -1.16 -9.42 15.89
N LYS A 58 -0.42 -10.34 16.51
CA LYS A 58 1.06 -10.34 16.47
C LYS A 58 1.56 -10.63 15.06
N THR A 59 0.96 -11.59 14.35
CA THR A 59 1.34 -11.91 12.97
C THR A 59 1.02 -10.76 12.01
N MET A 60 -0.12 -10.09 12.19
CA MET A 60 -0.52 -8.91 11.41
C MET A 60 0.49 -7.79 11.53
N TRP A 61 0.91 -7.48 12.75
CA TRP A 61 1.92 -6.46 12.96
C TRP A 61 3.26 -6.82 12.28
N LYS A 62 3.69 -8.09 12.36
CA LYS A 62 4.90 -8.54 11.66
C LYS A 62 4.78 -8.36 10.14
N THR A 63 3.65 -8.79 9.55
CA THR A 63 3.38 -8.64 8.12
C THR A 63 3.34 -7.17 7.71
N TYR A 64 2.61 -6.36 8.46
CA TYR A 64 2.49 -4.92 8.24
C TYR A 64 3.87 -4.23 8.24
N ARG A 65 4.67 -4.48 9.28
CA ARG A 65 6.05 -4.00 9.37
C ARG A 65 6.91 -4.46 8.19
N SER A 66 6.79 -5.72 7.77
CA SER A 66 7.58 -6.26 6.67
C SER A 66 7.26 -5.58 5.34
N LEU A 67 5.98 -5.31 5.07
CA LEU A 67 5.54 -4.72 3.81
C LEU A 67 5.93 -3.26 3.68
N ASN A 68 5.86 -2.50 4.76
CA ASN A 68 6.27 -1.10 4.75
C ASN A 68 7.78 -0.92 4.49
N LYS A 69 8.61 -1.95 4.70
CA LYS A 69 10.03 -1.91 4.33
C LYS A 69 10.30 -2.07 2.83
N VAL A 70 9.33 -2.61 2.07
CA VAL A 70 9.49 -2.95 0.64
C VAL A 70 8.97 -1.84 -0.27
N ILE A 71 8.14 -0.93 0.23
CA ILE A 71 7.59 0.19 -0.53
C ILE A 71 8.71 1.20 -0.81
N PRO A 72 8.95 1.59 -2.08
CA PRO A 72 9.96 2.59 -2.42
C PRO A 72 9.70 3.90 -1.66
N LYS A 73 10.74 4.41 -1.01
CA LYS A 73 10.68 5.70 -0.33
C LYS A 73 10.60 6.81 -1.38
N PRO A 74 9.68 7.78 -1.28
CA PRO A 74 9.78 9.01 -2.05
C PRO A 74 11.15 9.65 -1.74
N GLN A 75 11.85 10.11 -2.77
CA GLN A 75 13.00 10.98 -2.56
C GLN A 75 12.48 12.23 -1.83
N GLN A 76 13.05 12.54 -0.68
CA GLN A 76 12.67 13.72 0.11
C GLN A 76 12.93 14.97 -0.73
N GLU A 77 11.87 15.71 -1.07
CA GLU A 77 12.00 17.11 -1.43
C GLU A 77 12.16 17.91 -0.12
N GLU A 78 13.28 18.61 0.01
CA GLU A 78 13.65 19.40 1.21
C GLU A 78 12.80 20.68 1.41
N ASN A 79 11.77 20.93 0.60
CA ASN A 79 10.96 22.14 0.69
C ASN A 79 9.46 21.84 0.81
N VAL A 80 9.07 21.08 1.83
CA VAL A 80 7.67 21.01 2.26
C VAL A 80 7.50 21.87 3.50
N ASP A 81 6.67 22.91 3.34
CA ASP A 81 6.24 23.86 4.36
C ASP A 81 6.05 23.23 5.75
N ALA A 82 6.54 23.92 6.78
CA ALA A 82 6.56 23.51 8.19
C ALA A 82 5.16 23.30 8.80
N GLY A 83 4.09 23.53 8.02
CA GLY A 83 2.71 23.15 8.31
C GLY A 83 2.30 21.71 7.96
N SER A 84 3.12 20.94 7.23
CA SER A 84 2.77 19.58 6.77
C SER A 84 2.97 18.48 7.84
N TRP A 85 2.47 18.69 9.05
CA TRP A 85 2.34 17.60 10.02
C TRP A 85 1.11 16.76 9.63
N LYS A 86 1.30 15.55 9.06
CA LYS A 86 0.48 14.34 9.37
C LYS A 86 0.66 13.08 8.54
N ALA A 87 1.46 13.04 7.48
CA ALA A 87 1.66 11.78 6.77
C ALA A 87 3.05 11.22 7.10
N ASP A 88 3.17 10.49 8.22
CA ASP A 88 4.23 9.47 8.31
C ASP A 88 3.95 8.49 7.17
N VAL A 89 4.59 8.70 6.02
CA VAL A 89 4.31 7.97 4.78
C VAL A 89 4.41 6.48 5.11
N MET A 90 3.27 5.79 5.07
CA MET A 90 3.15 4.36 5.42
C MET A 90 3.43 4.00 6.89
N HIS A 91 3.22 4.89 7.85
CA HIS A 91 3.36 4.61 9.29
C HIS A 91 4.76 4.06 9.65
N GLU A 92 5.82 4.65 9.10
CA GLU A 92 7.21 4.21 9.24
C GLU A 92 7.64 4.23 10.71
N ARG A 93 7.34 5.31 11.45
CA ARG A 93 7.71 5.45 12.86
C ARG A 93 7.02 4.41 13.74
N PHE A 94 5.75 4.12 13.46
CA PHE A 94 5.04 3.03 14.13
C PHE A 94 5.70 1.68 13.87
N CYS A 95 6.10 1.43 12.62
CA CYS A 95 6.82 0.22 12.25
C CYS A 95 8.21 0.13 12.90
N GLY A 96 8.83 1.26 13.27
CA GLY A 96 10.13 1.34 13.94
C GLY A 96 10.13 0.96 15.43
N LEU A 97 8.97 0.84 16.08
CA LEU A 97 8.87 0.54 17.51
C LEU A 97 9.45 -0.84 17.87
N LYS A 98 10.58 -0.90 18.59
CA LYS A 98 11.27 -2.17 18.90
C LYS A 98 10.40 -3.16 19.68
N ASP A 99 9.65 -2.67 20.66
CA ASP A 99 8.78 -3.50 21.50
C ASP A 99 7.46 -3.85 20.80
N ARG A 100 7.32 -5.14 20.51
CA ARG A 100 6.13 -5.73 19.87
C ARG A 100 4.88 -5.62 20.76
N LYS A 101 5.00 -5.85 22.07
CA LYS A 101 3.85 -5.78 23.00
C LYS A 101 3.37 -4.33 23.09
N LYS A 102 4.30 -3.39 23.24
CA LYS A 102 4.01 -1.95 23.21
C LYS A 102 3.31 -1.52 21.92
N SER A 103 3.79 -1.96 20.76
CA SER A 103 3.19 -1.61 19.47
C SER A 103 1.75 -2.12 19.32
N ILE A 104 1.49 -3.34 19.78
CA ILE A 104 0.14 -3.93 19.76
C ILE A 104 -0.78 -3.17 20.71
N ASN A 105 -0.33 -2.89 21.93
CA ASN A 105 -1.09 -2.14 22.92
C ASN A 105 -1.37 -0.71 22.44
N LEU A 106 -0.42 -0.06 21.78
CA LEU A 106 -0.59 1.26 21.17
C LEU A 106 -1.66 1.23 20.06
N ALA A 107 -1.69 0.18 19.22
CA ALA A 107 -2.72 0.03 18.20
C ALA A 107 -4.12 -0.20 18.81
N ILE A 108 -4.22 -0.96 19.90
CA ILE A 108 -5.47 -1.16 20.65
C ILE A 108 -5.91 0.14 21.32
N PHE A 109 -4.98 0.87 21.96
CA PHE A 109 -5.23 2.18 22.54
C PHE A 109 -5.76 3.16 21.48
N HIS A 110 -5.09 3.23 20.32
CA HIS A 110 -5.51 4.05 19.19
C HIS A 110 -6.92 3.69 18.70
N HIS A 111 -7.26 2.40 18.67
CA HIS A 111 -8.61 1.94 18.27
C HIS A 111 -9.70 2.48 19.21
N PHE A 112 -9.57 2.30 20.52
CA PHE A 112 -10.56 2.80 21.48
C PHE A 112 -10.55 4.34 21.57
N ARG A 113 -9.38 4.98 21.47
CA ARG A 113 -9.25 6.44 21.44
C ARG A 113 -9.96 7.06 20.23
N SER A 114 -9.85 6.43 19.06
CA SER A 114 -10.52 6.87 17.82
C SER A 114 -12.04 6.73 17.90
N LYS A 115 -12.53 5.79 18.72
CA LYS A 115 -13.96 5.59 19.00
C LYS A 115 -14.45 6.41 20.19
N MET A 116 -13.59 7.20 20.83
CA MET A 116 -13.89 7.97 22.05
C MET A 116 -14.39 7.10 23.22
N ASP A 117 -13.97 5.84 23.26
CA ASP A 117 -14.36 4.88 24.30
C ASP A 117 -13.44 4.99 25.52
N PHE A 118 -13.63 6.05 26.30
CA PHE A 118 -12.80 6.33 27.47
C PHE A 118 -12.98 5.32 28.61
N LYS A 119 -14.13 4.64 28.66
CA LYS A 119 -14.37 3.55 29.61
C LYS A 119 -13.40 2.41 29.32
N ALA A 120 -13.37 1.91 28.09
CA ALA A 120 -12.45 0.85 27.70
C ALA A 120 -10.98 1.24 27.90
N LEU A 121 -10.63 2.50 27.62
CA LEU A 121 -9.28 2.99 27.88
C LEU A 121 -8.90 2.96 29.37
N GLY A 122 -9.84 3.31 30.26
CA GLY A 122 -9.63 3.26 31.71
C GLY A 122 -9.45 1.85 32.25
N GLU A 123 -10.22 0.88 31.71
CA GLU A 123 -10.14 -0.53 32.12
C GLU A 123 -8.88 -1.25 31.60
N LEU A 124 -8.39 -0.86 30.41
CA LEU A 124 -7.26 -1.52 29.76
C LEU A 124 -5.90 -0.94 30.12
N PHE A 125 -5.83 0.34 30.46
CA PHE A 125 -4.57 1.06 30.61
C PHE A 125 -4.59 1.96 31.84
N ASP A 126 -3.56 1.83 32.67
CA ASP A 126 -3.35 2.73 33.80
C ASP A 126 -3.07 4.18 33.33
N VAL A 127 -3.19 5.13 34.25
CA VAL A 127 -3.04 6.57 33.95
C VAL A 127 -1.67 6.90 33.35
N ALA A 128 -0.59 6.25 33.80
CA ALA A 128 0.75 6.53 33.29
C ALA A 128 0.91 6.01 31.85
N THR A 129 0.46 4.79 31.58
CA THR A 129 0.47 4.20 30.23
C THR A 129 -0.37 5.02 29.24
N ARG A 130 -1.54 5.52 29.65
CA ARG A 130 -2.38 6.38 28.80
C ARG A 130 -1.66 7.68 28.40
N LYS A 131 -1.06 8.38 29.37
CA LYS A 131 -0.29 9.60 29.11
C LYS A 131 0.92 9.33 28.21
N GLU A 132 1.57 8.18 28.37
CA GLU A 132 2.68 7.77 27.50
C GLU A 132 2.21 7.57 26.06
N PHE A 133 1.10 6.84 25.85
CA PHE A 133 0.55 6.58 24.53
C PHE A 133 0.01 7.83 23.85
N GLU A 134 -0.60 8.76 24.59
CA GLU A 134 -1.01 10.08 24.07
C GLU A 134 0.19 10.85 23.51
N LYS A 135 1.26 10.99 24.30
CA LYS A 135 2.51 11.63 23.86
C LYS A 135 3.14 10.93 22.66
N LEU A 136 2.98 9.62 22.55
CA LEU A 136 3.51 8.84 21.44
C LEU A 136 2.67 9.05 20.16
N MET A 137 1.35 9.12 20.28
CA MET A 137 0.43 9.41 19.18
C MET A 137 0.55 10.85 18.65
N GLU A 138 1.01 11.80 19.45
CA GLU A 138 1.37 13.14 18.96
C GLU A 138 2.55 13.10 17.95
N LYS A 139 3.43 12.09 18.07
CA LYS A 139 4.68 11.98 17.31
C LYS A 139 4.63 10.95 16.18
N ILE A 140 3.72 9.99 16.27
CA ILE A 140 3.67 8.81 15.41
C ILE A 140 2.24 8.61 14.89
N ASP A 141 2.11 8.40 13.58
CA ASP A 141 0.84 7.99 12.99
C ASP A 141 0.61 6.49 13.21
N VAL A 142 -0.38 6.14 14.02
CA VAL A 142 -0.70 4.76 14.37
C VAL A 142 -1.74 4.21 13.40
N PRO A 143 -1.48 3.09 12.72
CA PRO A 143 -2.46 2.52 11.80
C PRO A 143 -3.69 2.02 12.56
N ARG A 144 -4.84 2.08 11.90
CA ARG A 144 -6.05 1.40 12.36
C ARG A 144 -5.84 -0.12 12.33
N ILE A 145 -6.47 -0.85 13.25
CA ILE A 145 -6.35 -2.32 13.28
C ILE A 145 -6.97 -2.91 12.00
N GLU A 146 -8.06 -2.33 11.51
CA GLU A 146 -8.71 -2.67 10.24
C GLU A 146 -7.74 -2.58 9.05
N ARG A 147 -6.88 -1.56 9.05
CA ARG A 147 -5.81 -1.39 8.06
C ARG A 147 -4.81 -2.52 8.10
N MET A 148 -4.36 -2.88 9.31
CA MET A 148 -3.48 -4.01 9.53
C MET A 148 -4.14 -5.34 9.08
N VAL A 149 -5.45 -5.49 9.30
CA VAL A 149 -6.24 -6.67 8.86
C VAL A 149 -6.24 -6.73 7.34
N ALA A 150 -6.53 -5.60 6.68
CA ALA A 150 -6.58 -5.51 5.23
C ALA A 150 -5.22 -5.80 4.56
N PHE A 151 -4.12 -5.24 5.08
CA PHE A 151 -2.78 -5.55 4.59
C PHE A 151 -2.45 -7.04 4.71
N ARG A 152 -2.76 -7.68 5.84
CA ARG A 152 -2.54 -9.11 6.00
C ARG A 152 -3.38 -9.92 5.02
N ARG A 153 -4.64 -9.53 4.78
CA ARG A 153 -5.50 -10.18 3.79
C ARG A 153 -4.89 -10.09 2.39
N LEU A 154 -4.40 -8.91 1.98
CA LEU A 154 -3.70 -8.74 0.71
C LEU A 154 -2.47 -9.66 0.60
N GLU A 155 -1.67 -9.75 1.67
CA GLU A 155 -0.48 -10.59 1.67
C GLU A 155 -0.80 -12.08 1.50
N LEU A 156 -1.84 -12.56 2.17
CA LEU A 156 -2.30 -13.95 2.05
C LEU A 156 -2.84 -14.29 0.65
N MET A 157 -3.18 -13.28 -0.16
CA MET A 157 -3.66 -13.46 -1.53
C MET A 157 -2.53 -13.52 -2.56
N LYS A 158 -1.41 -12.81 -2.36
CA LYS A 158 -0.25 -12.81 -3.28
C LYS A 158 0.27 -14.20 -3.66
N PRO A 159 0.41 -15.17 -2.73
CA PRO A 159 0.92 -16.50 -3.08
C PRO A 159 -0.15 -17.46 -3.64
N LYS A 160 -1.44 -17.11 -3.66
CA LYS A 160 -2.52 -18.10 -3.76
C LYS A 160 -3.12 -18.36 -5.15
N LYS A 161 -2.76 -17.68 -6.25
CA LYS A 161 -3.07 -18.08 -7.66
C LYS A 161 -2.67 -16.98 -8.66
N ARG A 162 -2.19 -17.36 -9.85
CA ARG A 162 -2.02 -16.47 -11.02
C ARG A 162 -3.37 -15.93 -11.55
N ASP A 163 -4.49 -16.53 -11.14
CA ASP A 163 -5.83 -16.26 -11.68
C ASP A 163 -6.62 -15.20 -10.89
N PHE A 164 -6.11 -14.70 -9.76
CA PHE A 164 -6.77 -13.63 -9.01
C PHE A 164 -6.29 -12.26 -9.48
N VAL A 165 -7.18 -11.53 -10.14
CA VAL A 165 -6.99 -10.12 -10.42
C VAL A 165 -7.40 -9.33 -9.18
N MET A 166 -6.45 -8.65 -8.55
CA MET A 166 -6.78 -7.75 -7.44
C MET A 166 -7.65 -6.61 -7.96
N ILE A 167 -8.81 -6.37 -7.32
CA ILE A 167 -9.67 -5.23 -7.65
C ILE A 167 -9.72 -4.30 -6.45
N PHE A 168 -9.47 -3.03 -6.72
CA PHE A 168 -9.54 -1.97 -5.73
C PHE A 168 -10.56 -0.93 -6.19
N LYS A 169 -11.28 -0.38 -5.23
CA LYS A 169 -12.28 0.67 -5.47
C LYS A 169 -11.74 2.01 -5.00
N CYS A 170 -11.65 2.99 -5.88
CA CYS A 170 -11.22 4.33 -5.51
C CYS A 170 -12.14 4.90 -4.42
N ARG A 171 -11.54 5.37 -3.31
CA ARG A 171 -12.29 5.93 -2.18
C ARG A 171 -13.09 7.18 -2.58
N LEU A 172 -12.56 7.99 -3.50
CA LEU A 172 -13.19 9.23 -3.95
C LEU A 172 -14.29 8.95 -5.00
N CYS A 173 -13.90 8.56 -6.21
CA CYS A 173 -14.82 8.44 -7.35
C CYS A 173 -15.50 7.07 -7.50
N LYS A 174 -15.19 6.12 -6.60
CA LYS A 174 -15.77 4.76 -6.58
C LYS A 174 -15.46 3.90 -7.82
N LYS A 175 -14.59 4.34 -8.73
CA LYS A 175 -14.13 3.56 -9.89
C LYS A 175 -13.35 2.33 -9.43
N GLU A 176 -13.63 1.18 -10.03
CA GLU A 176 -12.88 -0.05 -9.80
C GLU A 176 -11.71 -0.16 -10.78
N LEU A 177 -10.52 -0.45 -10.24
CA LEU A 177 -9.32 -0.75 -11.03
C LEU A 177 -8.81 -2.15 -10.73
N LYS A 178 -8.35 -2.80 -11.81
CA LYS A 178 -7.84 -4.17 -11.81
C LYS A 178 -6.31 -4.17 -11.80
N GLY A 179 -5.72 -5.09 -11.05
CA GLY A 179 -4.28 -5.23 -10.90
C GLY A 179 -3.67 -4.23 -9.92
N LEU A 180 -2.41 -3.86 -10.17
CA LEU A 180 -1.65 -2.81 -9.47
C LEU A 180 -0.72 -2.14 -10.49
N GLY A 181 -0.25 -0.92 -10.20
CA GLY A 181 0.80 -0.25 -10.98
C GLY A 181 0.33 1.02 -11.70
N GLN A 182 0.78 1.22 -12.95
CA GLN A 182 0.59 2.47 -13.70
C GLN A 182 -0.88 2.94 -13.80
N PRO A 183 -1.89 2.08 -14.05
CA PRO A 183 -3.28 2.54 -14.13
C PRO A 183 -3.78 3.22 -12.85
N PHE A 184 -3.27 2.80 -11.69
CA PHE A 184 -3.60 3.41 -10.41
C PHE A 184 -2.94 4.77 -10.27
N LEU A 185 -1.67 4.88 -10.64
CA LEU A 185 -0.91 6.13 -10.54
C LEU A 185 -1.48 7.19 -11.49
N GLU A 186 -1.85 6.83 -12.73
CA GLU A 186 -2.54 7.75 -13.64
C GLU A 186 -3.90 8.20 -13.09
N HIS A 187 -4.65 7.27 -12.50
CA HIS A 187 -5.92 7.59 -11.86
C HIS A 187 -5.74 8.59 -10.71
N VAL A 188 -4.75 8.35 -9.84
CA VAL A 188 -4.44 9.23 -8.72
C VAL A 188 -3.96 10.60 -9.20
N GLY A 189 -3.05 10.65 -10.17
CA GLY A 189 -2.53 11.92 -10.67
C GLY A 189 -3.59 12.76 -11.37
N THR A 190 -4.63 12.14 -11.94
CA THR A 190 -5.80 12.87 -12.45
C THR A 190 -6.62 13.52 -11.33
N HIS A 191 -6.74 12.85 -10.17
CA HIS A 191 -7.44 13.42 -9.01
C HIS A 191 -6.67 14.55 -8.33
N GLU A 192 -5.34 14.42 -8.26
CA GLU A 192 -4.45 15.42 -7.66
C GLU A 192 -4.02 16.52 -8.64
N ASP A 193 -4.60 16.53 -9.85
CA ASP A 193 -4.33 17.48 -10.93
C ASP A 193 -2.83 17.68 -11.22
N ILE A 194 -2.06 16.57 -11.21
CA ILE A 194 -0.62 16.63 -11.40
C ILE A 194 -0.32 17.02 -12.85
N ALA A 195 0.24 18.21 -13.04
CA ALA A 195 0.63 18.69 -14.35
C ALA A 195 1.82 17.90 -14.92
N SER A 196 1.75 17.62 -16.22
CA SER A 196 2.83 17.12 -17.05
C SER A 196 3.06 18.10 -18.19
N TYR A 197 4.20 18.79 -18.19
CA TYR A 197 4.52 19.84 -19.15
C TYR A 197 5.16 19.28 -20.41
N CYS A 198 4.84 19.86 -21.56
CA CYS A 198 5.61 19.63 -22.78
C CYS A 198 6.97 20.30 -22.67
N PHE A 199 8.03 19.59 -23.06
CA PHE A 199 9.42 20.07 -22.99
C PHE A 199 9.95 20.49 -24.37
N PHE A 200 9.12 20.45 -25.42
CA PHE A 200 9.51 20.93 -26.74
C PHE A 200 9.49 22.46 -26.79
N GLN A 201 10.55 23.04 -27.35
CA GLN A 201 10.67 24.48 -27.51
C GLN A 201 9.50 25.05 -28.33
N GLY A 202 8.85 26.09 -27.83
CA GLY A 202 7.68 26.70 -28.46
C GLY A 202 6.35 25.98 -28.22
N CYS A 203 6.30 25.01 -27.29
CA CYS A 203 5.07 24.33 -26.92
C CYS A 203 4.77 24.49 -25.41
N ASP A 204 3.93 25.47 -25.08
CA ASP A 204 3.57 25.78 -23.67
C ASP A 204 2.41 24.93 -23.13
N LYS A 205 2.16 23.76 -23.74
CA LYS A 205 1.05 22.89 -23.35
C LYS A 205 1.40 22.07 -22.12
N HIS A 206 0.43 21.93 -21.23
CA HIS A 206 0.49 21.03 -20.09
C HIS A 206 -0.75 20.13 -20.03
N PHE A 207 -0.60 18.96 -19.42
CA PHE A 207 -1.63 17.93 -19.35
C PHE A 207 -1.82 17.46 -17.91
N LYS A 208 -3.02 16.97 -17.59
CA LYS A 208 -3.35 16.42 -16.26
C LYS A 208 -2.89 14.96 -16.07
N SER A 209 -2.30 14.37 -17.11
CA SER A 209 -1.74 13.01 -17.05
C SER A 209 -0.53 12.85 -17.97
N TYR A 210 0.38 11.97 -17.56
CA TYR A 210 1.52 11.57 -18.38
C TYR A 210 1.08 10.93 -19.70
N HIS A 211 0.02 10.12 -19.70
CA HIS A 211 -0.53 9.51 -20.90
C HIS A 211 -0.93 10.55 -21.97
N CYS A 212 -1.54 11.66 -21.53
CA CYS A 212 -1.91 12.75 -22.43
C CYS A 212 -0.69 13.49 -22.97
N LEU A 213 0.35 13.70 -22.15
CA LEU A 213 1.63 14.25 -22.61
C LEU A 213 2.29 13.35 -23.67
N ALA A 214 2.40 12.05 -23.41
CA ALA A 214 2.98 11.09 -24.35
C ALA A 214 2.23 11.08 -25.69
N THR A 215 0.89 11.09 -25.63
CA THR A 215 0.03 11.15 -26.83
C THR A 215 0.20 12.48 -27.58
N HIS A 216 0.35 13.60 -26.86
CA HIS A 216 0.58 14.91 -27.45
C HIS A 216 1.90 14.96 -28.22
N ILE A 217 2.99 14.43 -27.63
CA ILE A 217 4.31 14.38 -28.27
C ILE A 217 4.23 13.62 -29.60
N ILE A 218 3.62 12.44 -29.59
CA ILE A 218 3.46 11.63 -30.81
C ILE A 218 2.62 12.36 -31.86
N LYS A 219 1.51 13.00 -31.48
CA LYS A 219 0.54 13.57 -32.44
C LYS A 219 0.87 14.97 -32.93
N LYS A 220 1.60 15.77 -32.15
CA LYS A 220 1.83 17.19 -32.43
C LYS A 220 3.28 17.53 -32.71
N HIS A 221 4.21 16.73 -32.20
CA HIS A 221 5.62 16.86 -32.53
C HIS A 221 6.07 15.79 -33.54
N ASP A 222 5.18 14.86 -33.93
CA ASP A 222 5.42 13.78 -34.90
C ASP A 222 6.67 12.95 -34.58
N LEU A 223 6.96 12.80 -33.29
CA LEU A 223 8.12 12.07 -32.79
C LEU A 223 7.64 10.86 -32.01
N ARG A 224 7.93 9.67 -32.54
CA ARG A 224 7.84 8.43 -31.78
C ARG A 224 9.00 8.36 -30.79
N ALA A 225 8.84 7.58 -29.72
CA ALA A 225 9.90 7.42 -28.72
C ALA A 225 11.25 6.96 -29.31
N SER A 226 11.23 6.28 -30.46
CA SER A 226 12.41 5.83 -31.22
C SER A 226 13.12 6.92 -32.03
N GLU A 227 12.46 8.04 -32.28
CA GLU A 227 12.97 9.17 -33.07
C GLU A 227 13.42 10.33 -32.18
N LEU A 228 13.18 10.22 -30.86
CA LEU A 228 13.69 11.16 -29.88
C LEU A 228 15.22 11.06 -29.81
N ASN A 229 15.89 12.21 -29.83
CA ASN A 229 17.30 12.24 -29.46
C ASN A 229 17.47 11.92 -27.96
N SER A 230 18.71 11.66 -27.55
CA SER A 230 19.02 11.26 -26.17
C SER A 230 18.49 12.25 -25.12
N THR A 231 18.58 13.55 -25.38
CA THR A 231 18.09 14.60 -24.47
C THR A 231 16.57 14.59 -24.36
N GLN A 232 15.85 14.53 -25.48
CA GLN A 232 14.39 14.49 -25.50
C GLN A 232 13.85 13.22 -24.86
N TYR A 233 14.51 12.08 -25.12
CA TYR A 233 14.17 10.82 -24.48
C TYR A 233 14.34 10.91 -22.97
N HIS A 234 15.46 11.47 -22.51
CA HIS A 234 15.71 11.68 -21.09
C HIS A 234 14.64 12.56 -20.45
N GLN A 235 14.30 13.70 -21.07
CA GLN A 235 13.23 14.59 -20.60
C GLN A 235 11.88 13.88 -20.48
N LEU A 236 11.52 13.04 -21.47
CA LEU A 236 10.28 12.26 -21.42
C LEU A 236 10.28 11.24 -20.28
N GLN A 237 11.41 10.57 -20.01
CA GLN A 237 11.53 9.63 -18.89
C GLN A 237 11.51 10.36 -17.54
N THR A 238 12.14 11.53 -17.43
CA THR A 238 12.09 12.38 -16.24
C THR A 238 10.64 12.78 -15.94
N ALA A 239 9.91 13.32 -16.93
CA ALA A 239 8.51 13.69 -16.77
C ALA A 239 7.63 12.50 -16.36
N LYS A 240 7.88 11.30 -16.92
CA LYS A 240 7.21 10.05 -16.53
C LYS A 240 7.45 9.73 -15.06
N LEU A 241 8.71 9.78 -14.64
CA LEU A 241 9.13 9.42 -13.29
C LEU A 241 8.59 10.41 -12.26
N GLU A 242 8.68 11.71 -12.54
CA GLU A 242 8.15 12.77 -11.67
C GLU A 242 6.64 12.63 -11.46
N TYR A 243 5.88 12.46 -12.55
CA TYR A 243 4.43 12.27 -12.48
C TYR A 243 4.06 11.05 -11.63
N TYR A 244 4.70 9.91 -11.86
CA TYR A 244 4.39 8.67 -11.13
C TYR A 244 4.88 8.68 -9.69
N ASN A 245 6.05 9.25 -9.41
CA ASN A 245 6.55 9.40 -8.05
C ASN A 245 5.61 10.30 -7.25
N LYS A 246 5.22 11.45 -7.81
CA LYS A 246 4.27 12.35 -7.16
C LYS A 246 2.90 11.70 -6.98
N SER A 247 2.40 10.98 -7.99
CA SER A 247 1.14 10.22 -7.84
C SER A 247 1.23 9.14 -6.76
N SER A 248 2.39 8.51 -6.60
CA SER A 248 2.58 7.40 -5.65
C SER A 248 2.42 7.83 -4.19
N THR A 249 2.72 9.10 -3.86
CA THR A 249 2.59 9.62 -2.48
C THR A 249 1.13 9.68 -2.02
N PHE A 250 0.19 9.77 -2.95
CA PHE A 250 -1.25 9.83 -2.66
C PHE A 250 -1.95 8.49 -2.79
N MET A 251 -1.25 7.40 -3.14
CA MET A 251 -1.86 6.08 -3.38
C MET A 251 -2.75 5.62 -2.23
N ASP A 252 -2.31 5.82 -0.99
CA ASP A 252 -3.06 5.38 0.18
C ASP A 252 -4.36 6.16 0.42
N ARG A 253 -4.40 7.42 -0.03
CA ARG A 253 -5.60 8.28 0.09
C ARG A 253 -6.75 7.74 -0.74
N TYR A 254 -6.44 7.25 -1.96
CA TYR A 254 -7.43 6.79 -2.95
C TYR A 254 -7.62 5.28 -2.94
N PHE A 255 -6.54 4.51 -2.78
CA PHE A 255 -6.51 3.05 -2.82
C PHE A 255 -5.89 2.48 -1.53
N PRO A 256 -6.50 2.75 -0.38
CA PRO A 256 -6.08 2.15 0.87
C PRO A 256 -6.25 0.62 0.80
N PRO A 257 -5.48 -0.18 1.54
CA PRO A 257 -5.62 -1.64 1.60
C PRO A 257 -7.06 -2.12 1.86
N GLU A 258 -7.80 -1.38 2.68
CA GLU A 258 -9.19 -1.66 3.06
C GLU A 258 -10.17 -1.51 1.88
N SER A 259 -9.76 -0.82 0.81
CA SER A 259 -10.56 -0.68 -0.43
C SER A 259 -10.47 -1.90 -1.35
N PHE A 260 -9.67 -2.90 -0.99
CA PHE A 260 -9.56 -4.15 -1.72
C PHE A 260 -10.87 -4.94 -1.69
N ASN A 261 -11.38 -5.29 -2.87
CA ASN A 261 -12.60 -6.08 -3.02
C ASN A 261 -12.26 -7.57 -3.25
N LYS A 262 -12.55 -8.41 -2.25
CA LYS A 262 -12.28 -9.86 -2.27
C LYS A 262 -13.17 -10.63 -3.27
N ASN A 263 -14.30 -10.07 -3.69
CA ASN A 263 -15.31 -10.78 -4.49
C ASN A 263 -15.04 -10.76 -6.01
N ALA A 264 -13.88 -10.26 -6.44
CA ALA A 264 -13.47 -10.24 -7.84
C ALA A 264 -13.12 -11.65 -8.37
N ARG A 265 -14.13 -12.43 -8.75
CA ARG A 265 -13.93 -13.58 -9.64
C ARG A 265 -14.04 -13.08 -11.09
N ASN A 266 -13.05 -13.35 -11.92
CA ASN A 266 -13.30 -13.51 -13.35
C ASN A 266 -12.93 -14.93 -13.73
N VAL A 267 -13.95 -15.67 -14.19
CA VAL A 267 -13.78 -16.83 -15.05
C VAL A 267 -13.05 -16.32 -16.28
N VAL A 268 -11.82 -16.77 -16.51
CA VAL A 268 -11.13 -16.51 -17.77
C VAL A 268 -11.98 -17.16 -18.86
N LYS A 269 -12.71 -16.36 -19.64
CA LYS A 269 -13.20 -16.84 -20.94
C LYS A 269 -11.96 -16.99 -21.84
N PRO A 270 -11.75 -18.16 -22.49
CA PRO A 270 -10.65 -18.31 -23.43
C PRO A 270 -10.80 -17.29 -24.55
N ALA A 271 -9.68 -16.68 -24.92
CA ALA A 271 -9.60 -15.63 -25.92
C ALA A 271 -10.13 -16.13 -27.27
N SER A 272 -11.25 -15.59 -27.72
CA SER A 272 -11.58 -15.56 -29.15
C SER A 272 -10.89 -14.35 -29.76
N ALA A 273 -10.00 -14.61 -30.71
CA ALA A 273 -9.26 -13.62 -31.47
C ALA A 273 -10.20 -12.76 -32.33
N SER A 274 -10.13 -11.43 -32.19
CA SER A 274 -10.22 -10.45 -33.28
C SER A 274 -10.25 -9.03 -32.73
N SER A 275 -9.13 -8.31 -32.89
CA SER A 275 -9.03 -6.90 -33.35
C SER A 275 -7.69 -6.34 -32.89
N LEU A 276 -6.83 -6.00 -33.85
CA LEU A 276 -5.54 -5.34 -33.65
C LEU A 276 -5.74 -4.03 -32.86
N ASP A 277 -5.15 -3.96 -31.67
CA ASP A 277 -5.14 -2.76 -30.84
C ASP A 277 -3.69 -2.29 -30.61
N VAL A 278 -3.47 -0.99 -30.76
CA VAL A 278 -2.16 -0.32 -30.88
C VAL A 278 -1.35 -0.37 -29.57
N GLY A 279 -1.95 -0.90 -28.49
CA GLY A 279 -1.31 -1.08 -27.18
C GLY A 279 -0.22 -2.16 -27.08
N THR A 280 -0.10 -3.07 -28.07
CA THR A 280 0.85 -4.20 -27.99
C THR A 280 2.32 -3.82 -28.24
N LEU A 281 2.61 -2.61 -28.75
CA LEU A 281 3.98 -2.17 -29.03
C LEU A 281 4.74 -1.64 -27.80
N LEU A 282 4.06 -1.23 -26.73
CA LEU A 282 4.71 -0.76 -25.48
C LEU A 282 5.05 -1.91 -24.51
N THR A 283 4.32 -3.02 -24.54
CA THR A 283 4.57 -4.16 -23.64
C THR A 283 5.76 -5.03 -24.06
N THR A 284 6.12 -5.04 -25.34
CA THR A 284 7.31 -5.75 -25.84
C THR A 284 8.61 -5.00 -25.51
N TRP A 285 8.53 -3.70 -25.21
CA TRP A 285 9.65 -2.86 -24.77
C TRP A 285 10.06 -3.11 -23.31
N ASP A 286 9.10 -3.27 -22.39
CA ASP A 286 9.40 -3.55 -20.97
C ASP A 286 10.11 -4.90 -20.76
N GLY A 287 9.83 -5.90 -21.60
CA GLY A 287 10.51 -7.20 -21.57
C GLY A 287 12.00 -7.11 -21.95
N ARG A 288 12.36 -6.26 -22.92
CA ARG A 288 13.74 -6.05 -23.36
C ARG A 288 14.54 -5.18 -22.38
N ILE A 289 13.90 -4.20 -21.75
CA ILE A 289 14.51 -3.38 -20.68
C ILE A 289 14.80 -4.23 -19.43
N SER A 290 13.92 -5.19 -19.08
CA SER A 290 14.17 -6.15 -18.00
C SER A 290 15.40 -7.02 -18.26
N ALA A 291 15.62 -7.45 -19.51
CA ALA A 291 16.79 -8.22 -19.90
C ALA A 291 18.09 -7.38 -19.87
N LEU A 292 18.05 -6.14 -20.35
CA LEU A 292 19.20 -5.22 -20.33
C LEU A 292 19.58 -4.78 -18.92
N LEU A 293 18.61 -4.53 -18.03
CA LEU A 293 18.88 -4.23 -16.62
C LEU A 293 19.43 -5.44 -15.84
N LYS A 294 19.03 -6.66 -16.20
CA LYS A 294 19.62 -7.90 -15.65
C LYS A 294 21.06 -8.10 -16.14
N ALA A 295 21.32 -7.84 -17.41
CA ALA A 295 22.68 -7.88 -17.98
C ALA A 295 23.61 -6.83 -17.35
N ALA A 296 23.12 -5.60 -17.15
CA ALA A 296 23.87 -4.54 -16.49
C ALA A 296 24.18 -4.88 -15.01
N LYS A 297 23.21 -5.42 -14.26
CA LYS A 297 23.44 -5.90 -12.88
C LYS A 297 24.47 -7.03 -12.80
N TRP A 298 24.52 -7.91 -13.80
CA TRP A 298 25.49 -8.98 -13.87
C TRP A 298 26.90 -8.42 -14.16
N PHE A 299 27.01 -7.45 -15.07
CA PHE A 299 28.27 -6.77 -15.39
C PHE A 299 28.85 -6.01 -14.18
N PHE A 300 28.01 -5.28 -13.43
CA PHE A 300 28.45 -4.59 -12.20
C PHE A 300 28.90 -5.56 -11.10
N ARG A 301 28.29 -6.75 -11.02
CA ARG A 301 28.73 -7.80 -10.09
C ARG A 301 30.11 -8.34 -10.44
N ILE A 302 30.40 -8.54 -11.72
CA ILE A 302 31.72 -8.99 -12.19
C ILE A 302 32.77 -7.90 -11.93
N LEU A 303 32.46 -6.64 -12.25
CA LEU A 303 33.36 -5.52 -12.00
C LEU A 303 33.71 -5.38 -10.51
N TRP A 304 32.71 -5.57 -9.64
CA TRP A 304 32.89 -5.54 -8.19
C TRP A 304 33.72 -6.72 -7.68
N MET A 305 33.53 -7.93 -8.21
CA MET A 305 34.37 -9.09 -7.87
C MET A 305 35.82 -8.90 -8.33
N CYS A 306 36.05 -8.35 -9.53
CA CYS A 306 37.40 -8.05 -10.01
C CYS A 306 38.10 -7.00 -9.14
N GLN A 307 37.39 -5.97 -8.68
CA GLN A 307 37.93 -4.98 -7.74
C GLN A 307 38.20 -5.57 -6.35
N LEU A 308 37.42 -6.56 -5.91
CA LEU A 308 37.64 -7.25 -4.63
C LEU A 308 38.91 -8.12 -4.69
N ILE A 309 39.11 -8.85 -5.79
CA ILE A 309 40.29 -9.70 -6.03
C ILE A 309 41.57 -8.85 -6.12
N LEU A 310 41.50 -7.70 -6.79
CA LEU A 310 42.63 -6.76 -6.87
C LEU A 310 42.99 -6.16 -5.50
N ARG A 311 42.00 -5.90 -4.62
CA ARG A 311 42.24 -5.40 -3.26
C ARG A 311 42.78 -6.45 -2.29
N THR A 312 42.45 -7.72 -2.48
CA THR A 312 43.02 -8.80 -1.65
C THR A 312 44.46 -9.16 -2.05
N SER A 313 44.87 -8.84 -3.28
CA SER A 313 46.23 -9.11 -3.76
C SER A 313 47.26 -8.05 -3.33
N THR A 314 46.84 -6.89 -2.82
CA THR A 314 47.74 -5.81 -2.37
C THR A 314 48.05 -5.82 -0.87
N ASN A 315 47.52 -6.78 -0.11
CA ASN A 315 47.69 -6.87 1.35
C ASN A 315 48.52 -8.10 1.80
N VAL A 316 49.28 -8.69 0.89
CA VAL A 316 50.34 -9.67 1.21
C VAL A 316 51.67 -9.04 0.84
N LYS A 317 52.24 -8.27 1.77
CA LYS A 317 53.67 -7.97 1.85
C LYS A 317 54.05 -7.80 3.31
#